data_AF-A0A4Q6UB48-F1
#
_entry.id   AF-A0A4Q6UB48-F1
#
_cell.length_a   1.000
_cell.length_b   1.000
_cell.length_c   1.000
_cell.angle_alpha   90.00
_cell.angle_beta   90.00
_cell.angle_gamma   90.00
#
_symmetry.space_group_name_H-M   'P 1'
#
loop_
_entity.id
_entity.type
_entity.pdbx_description
1 polymer ?
#
loop_
_entity_poly.entity_id
_entity_poly.type
_entity_poly.pdbx_seq_one_letter_code
_entity_poly.pdbx_strand_id
1 'polypeptide(L)'
;MAATGEAEEYLHRRGLSPLDPQLALAALAQAIDGGETALTVADVDWARFTPVFTSGRPSPLLGELPEAVRALTANTPDDEGGSGLRDRLAGLGAGERQTELARLIRHTLTVVLRYEADAHIDDTRPFSDLGFDSLTAVEFRDLLARECGQPLPATLVFDHPTPAALADHLHRTLPGAAPVADVGPLIGALDALEATVADSPPDELSKARLTVRLRAFLDAWTATGPAGRNTRTPRPADSADTAEAPVADRIAATDDDDELINLIREQLGDNLGD
;
A
#
# COMPACT_ATOMS: atom_id res chain seq x y z
N MET A 1 -39.41 14.75 -7.90
CA MET A 1 -38.33 15.76 -7.90
C MET A 1 -37.27 15.30 -8.87
N ALA A 2 -36.84 16.15 -9.80
CA ALA A 2 -35.97 15.78 -10.91
C ALA A 2 -34.50 15.65 -10.45
N ALA A 3 -33.97 14.44 -10.48
CA ALA A 3 -32.54 14.12 -10.36
C ALA A 3 -32.09 13.42 -11.65
N THR A 4 -32.36 14.03 -12.81
CA THR A 4 -32.61 13.26 -14.06
C THR A 4 -31.40 13.12 -14.99
N GLY A 5 -30.21 12.80 -14.47
CA GLY A 5 -29.07 12.47 -15.35
C GLY A 5 -27.82 12.10 -14.58
N GLU A 6 -27.14 13.08 -13.99
CA GLU A 6 -25.86 12.87 -13.28
C GLU A 6 -26.00 11.94 -12.06
N ALA A 7 -27.10 12.05 -11.32
CA ALA A 7 -27.36 11.20 -10.16
C ALA A 7 -27.66 9.74 -10.55
N GLU A 8 -28.39 9.54 -11.65
CA GLU A 8 -28.65 8.20 -12.21
C GLU A 8 -27.37 7.59 -12.76
N GLU A 9 -26.57 8.36 -13.50
CA GLU A 9 -25.27 7.91 -14.00
C GLU A 9 -24.31 7.57 -12.85
N TYR A 10 -24.29 8.38 -11.80
CA TYR A 10 -23.51 8.11 -10.58
C TYR A 10 -23.92 6.80 -9.89
N LEU A 11 -25.22 6.58 -9.70
CA LEU A 11 -25.75 5.34 -9.10
C LEU A 11 -25.47 4.13 -9.98
N HIS A 12 -25.63 4.29 -11.30
CA HIS A 12 -25.41 3.23 -12.26
C HIS A 12 -23.94 2.79 -12.32
N ARG A 13 -22.99 3.74 -12.22
CA ARG A 13 -21.56 3.43 -12.06
C ARG A 13 -21.27 2.64 -10.79
N ARG A 14 -22.06 2.85 -9.74
CA ARG A 14 -21.93 2.11 -8.47
C ARG A 14 -22.58 0.72 -8.51
N GLY A 15 -23.14 0.31 -9.65
CA GLY A 15 -23.87 -0.95 -9.79
C GLY A 15 -25.32 -0.88 -9.25
N LEU A 16 -25.86 0.31 -9.01
CA LEU A 16 -27.25 0.50 -8.64
C LEU A 16 -28.04 0.98 -9.86
N SER A 17 -28.93 0.12 -10.34
CA SER A 17 -29.75 0.41 -11.52
C SER A 17 -31.11 0.97 -11.12
N PRO A 18 -31.73 1.81 -11.97
CA PRO A 18 -33.13 2.18 -11.81
C PRO A 18 -34.00 0.91 -11.86
N LEU A 19 -34.84 0.72 -10.84
CA LEU A 19 -35.82 -0.36 -10.84
C LEU A 19 -36.85 -0.15 -11.95
N ASP A 20 -37.26 -1.25 -12.59
CA ASP A 20 -38.41 -1.23 -13.48
C ASP A 20 -39.66 -0.72 -12.70
N PRO A 21 -40.40 0.28 -13.23
CA PRO A 21 -41.51 0.87 -12.50
C PRO A 21 -42.63 -0.12 -12.15
N GLN A 22 -42.88 -1.12 -12.99
CA GLN A 22 -43.91 -2.13 -12.71
C GLN A 22 -43.45 -3.04 -11.58
N LEU A 23 -42.18 -3.45 -11.59
CA LEU A 23 -41.58 -4.23 -10.51
C LEU A 23 -41.56 -3.47 -9.18
N ALA A 24 -41.19 -2.17 -9.21
CA ALA A 24 -41.17 -1.32 -8.03
C ALA A 24 -42.57 -1.17 -7.40
N LEU A 25 -43.59 -0.95 -8.23
CA LEU A 25 -44.98 -0.85 -7.76
C LEU A 25 -45.50 -2.19 -7.20
N ALA A 26 -45.13 -3.31 -7.82
CA ALA A 26 -45.49 -4.64 -7.33
C ALA A 26 -44.83 -4.93 -5.97
N ALA A 27 -43.54 -4.63 -5.81
CA ALA A 27 -42.82 -4.81 -4.56
C ALA A 27 -43.39 -3.91 -3.44
N LEU A 28 -43.77 -2.67 -3.77
CA LEU A 28 -44.43 -1.77 -2.82
C LEU A 28 -45.79 -2.31 -2.35
N ALA A 29 -46.62 -2.82 -3.27
CA ALA A 29 -47.90 -3.42 -2.92
C ALA A 29 -47.72 -4.61 -1.98
N GLN A 30 -46.74 -5.47 -2.27
CA GLN A 30 -46.41 -6.62 -1.42
C GLN A 30 -45.92 -6.21 -0.02
N ALA A 31 -45.12 -5.16 0.08
CA ALA A 31 -44.64 -4.64 1.36
C ALA A 31 -45.78 -4.12 2.25
N ILE A 32 -46.75 -3.43 1.64
CA ILE A 32 -47.94 -2.92 2.32
C ILE A 32 -48.82 -4.07 2.82
N ASP A 33 -49.07 -5.07 1.96
CA ASP A 33 -49.90 -6.22 2.30
C ASP A 33 -49.25 -7.12 3.37
N GLY A 34 -47.92 -7.23 3.36
CA GLY A 34 -47.14 -7.98 4.35
C GLY A 34 -46.96 -7.27 5.70
N GLY A 35 -47.31 -5.97 5.79
CA GLY A 35 -47.09 -5.17 6.99
C GLY A 35 -45.61 -4.91 7.30
N GLU A 36 -44.72 -5.01 6.31
CA GLU A 36 -43.30 -4.75 6.49
C GLU A 36 -43.03 -3.25 6.56
N THR A 37 -42.61 -2.77 7.73
CA THR A 37 -42.44 -1.33 7.99
C THR A 37 -41.08 -0.77 7.57
N ALA A 38 -40.10 -1.64 7.27
CA ALA A 38 -38.75 -1.26 6.88
C ALA A 38 -38.18 -2.23 5.84
N LEU A 39 -38.65 -2.12 4.60
CA LEU A 39 -38.16 -2.88 3.44
C LEU A 39 -37.40 -1.95 2.48
N THR A 40 -36.23 -2.38 2.01
CA THR A 40 -35.49 -1.71 0.93
C THR A 40 -35.45 -2.63 -0.28
N VAL A 41 -35.87 -2.11 -1.43
CA VAL A 41 -35.80 -2.82 -2.72
C VAL A 41 -34.89 -2.02 -3.63
N ALA A 42 -33.87 -2.68 -4.17
CA ALA A 42 -32.91 -2.10 -5.10
C ALA A 42 -32.57 -3.11 -6.19
N ASP A 43 -32.42 -2.63 -7.42
CA ASP A 43 -31.83 -3.43 -8.49
C ASP A 43 -30.31 -3.24 -8.45
N VAL A 44 -29.58 -4.31 -8.12
CA VAL A 44 -28.16 -4.27 -7.81
C VAL A 44 -27.39 -5.18 -8.76
N ASP A 45 -26.50 -4.59 -9.56
CA ASP A 45 -25.44 -5.30 -10.25
C ASP A 45 -24.34 -5.63 -9.23
N TRP A 46 -24.44 -6.82 -8.64
CA TRP A 46 -23.50 -7.30 -7.63
C TRP A 46 -22.04 -7.36 -8.12
N ALA A 47 -21.81 -7.54 -9.43
CA ALA A 47 -20.46 -7.60 -9.99
C ALA A 47 -19.74 -6.24 -9.89
N ARG A 48 -20.49 -5.13 -10.00
CA ARG A 48 -19.99 -3.77 -9.88
C ARG A 48 -20.10 -3.22 -8.45
N PHE A 49 -21.21 -3.49 -7.78
CA PHE A 49 -21.50 -2.93 -6.47
C PHE A 49 -20.61 -3.50 -5.37
N THR A 50 -20.44 -4.83 -5.35
CA THR A 50 -19.77 -5.51 -4.22
C THR A 50 -18.32 -5.07 -4.04
N PRO A 51 -17.45 -5.07 -5.09
CA PRO A 51 -16.05 -4.70 -4.93
C PRO A 51 -15.87 -3.27 -4.44
N VAL A 52 -16.65 -2.33 -5.00
CA VAL A 52 -16.63 -0.92 -4.62
C VAL A 52 -17.09 -0.75 -3.18
N PHE A 53 -18.18 -1.43 -2.79
CA PHE A 53 -18.76 -1.29 -1.45
C PHE A 53 -17.87 -1.90 -0.36
N THR A 54 -17.22 -3.04 -0.63
CA THR A 54 -16.35 -3.71 0.36
C THR A 54 -14.90 -3.21 0.34
N SER A 55 -14.57 -2.25 -0.51
CA SER A 55 -13.21 -1.74 -0.72
C SER A 55 -12.56 -1.16 0.54
N GLY A 56 -13.34 -0.49 1.40
CA GLY A 56 -12.85 0.09 2.66
C GLY A 56 -13.04 -0.80 3.88
N ARG A 57 -14.01 -1.73 3.84
CA ARG A 57 -14.27 -2.69 4.92
C ARG A 57 -15.15 -3.84 4.41
N PRO A 58 -14.92 -5.09 4.84
CA PRO A 58 -15.85 -6.19 4.57
C PRO A 58 -17.24 -5.88 5.13
N SER A 59 -18.29 -6.21 4.38
CA SER A 59 -19.69 -6.05 4.79
C SER A 59 -20.29 -7.41 5.16
N PRO A 60 -20.65 -7.65 6.43
CA PRO A 60 -21.30 -8.89 6.85
C PRO A 60 -22.59 -9.17 6.07
N LEU A 61 -23.37 -8.12 5.78
CA LEU A 61 -24.63 -8.22 5.02
C LEU A 61 -24.43 -8.76 3.61
N LEU A 62 -23.32 -8.40 2.95
CA LEU A 62 -23.02 -8.92 1.61
C LEU A 62 -22.46 -10.34 1.66
N GLY A 63 -21.93 -10.78 2.81
CA GLY A 63 -21.49 -12.16 3.01
C GLY A 63 -22.64 -13.17 3.09
N GLU A 64 -23.86 -12.72 3.37
CA GLU A 64 -25.07 -13.55 3.44
C GLU A 64 -25.76 -13.71 2.07
N LEU A 65 -25.36 -12.92 1.07
CA LEU A 65 -25.94 -12.91 -0.27
C LEU A 65 -25.08 -13.75 -1.24
N PRO A 66 -25.59 -14.89 -1.76
CA PRO A 66 -24.81 -15.77 -2.66
C PRO A 66 -24.32 -15.07 -3.94
N GLU A 67 -25.07 -14.12 -4.47
CA GLU A 67 -24.72 -13.32 -5.64
C GLU A 67 -23.52 -12.39 -5.36
N ALA A 68 -23.51 -11.73 -4.20
CA ALA A 68 -22.44 -10.83 -3.79
C ALA A 68 -21.15 -11.61 -3.46
N VAL A 69 -21.27 -12.77 -2.80
CA VAL A 69 -20.13 -13.66 -2.54
C VAL A 69 -19.50 -14.15 -3.85
N ARG A 70 -20.33 -14.57 -4.83
CA ARG A 70 -19.84 -14.96 -6.16
C ARG A 70 -19.08 -13.82 -6.85
N ALA A 71 -19.63 -12.61 -6.81
CA ALA A 71 -18.99 -11.43 -7.39
C ALA A 71 -17.62 -11.10 -6.75
N LEU A 72 -17.46 -11.30 -5.44
CA LEU A 72 -16.17 -11.15 -4.76
C LEU A 72 -15.17 -12.21 -5.21
N THR A 73 -15.59 -13.47 -5.27
CA THR A 73 -14.69 -14.57 -5.66
C THR A 73 -14.26 -14.49 -7.12
N ALA A 74 -15.15 -14.09 -8.03
CA ALA A 74 -14.86 -13.93 -9.46
C ALA A 74 -13.94 -12.75 -9.78
N ASN A 75 -13.82 -11.78 -8.86
CA ASN A 75 -12.92 -10.63 -8.99
C ASN A 75 -11.56 -10.85 -8.32
N THR A 76 -11.31 -12.03 -7.75
CA THR A 76 -9.95 -12.42 -7.35
C THR A 76 -9.10 -12.41 -8.62
N PRO A 77 -7.98 -11.65 -8.67
CA PRO A 77 -7.18 -11.58 -9.88
C PRO A 77 -6.71 -12.98 -10.27
N ASP A 78 -7.05 -13.43 -11.48
CA ASP A 78 -6.42 -14.59 -12.10
C ASP A 78 -4.91 -14.31 -12.20
N ASP A 79 -4.11 -15.25 -11.72
CA ASP A 79 -2.63 -15.14 -11.62
C ASP A 79 -1.95 -14.92 -12.99
N GLU A 80 -2.69 -15.19 -14.09
CA GLU A 80 -2.23 -15.06 -15.47
C GLU A 80 -1.92 -13.60 -15.87
N GLY A 81 -2.74 -12.62 -15.51
CA GLY A 81 -2.51 -11.21 -15.87
C GLY A 81 -1.24 -10.63 -15.22
N GLY A 82 -1.03 -10.99 -13.96
CA GLY A 82 0.16 -10.64 -13.19
C GLY A 82 1.46 -11.26 -13.69
N SER A 83 1.39 -12.50 -14.16
CA SER A 83 2.55 -13.21 -14.70
C SER A 83 3.09 -12.53 -15.96
N GLY A 84 2.21 -12.03 -16.84
CA GLY A 84 2.61 -11.33 -18.07
C GLY A 84 3.35 -10.02 -17.81
N LEU A 85 2.94 -9.20 -16.84
CA LEU A 85 3.67 -7.98 -16.49
C LEU A 85 5.02 -8.31 -15.83
N ARG A 86 5.06 -9.29 -14.93
CA ARG A 86 6.30 -9.72 -14.26
C ARG A 86 7.35 -10.20 -15.26
N ASP A 87 6.96 -11.01 -16.24
CA ASP A 87 7.86 -11.51 -17.29
C ASP A 87 8.38 -10.37 -18.19
N ARG A 88 7.49 -9.44 -18.57
CA ARG A 88 7.87 -8.25 -19.36
C ARG A 88 8.83 -7.36 -18.60
N LEU A 89 8.63 -7.19 -17.30
CA LEU A 89 9.54 -6.41 -16.45
C LEU A 89 10.86 -7.16 -16.20
N ALA A 90 10.87 -8.49 -16.08
CA ALA A 90 12.08 -9.27 -15.74
C ALA A 90 13.23 -9.10 -16.76
N GLY A 91 12.91 -8.85 -18.03
CA GLY A 91 13.91 -8.65 -19.09
C GLY A 91 14.39 -7.21 -19.31
N LEU A 92 13.83 -6.23 -18.58
CA LEU A 92 14.07 -4.80 -18.83
C LEU A 92 15.04 -4.17 -17.82
N GLY A 93 15.87 -3.24 -18.29
CA GLY A 93 16.71 -2.40 -17.42
C GLY A 93 15.88 -1.44 -16.56
N ALA A 94 16.47 -0.87 -15.50
CA ALA A 94 15.74 -0.02 -14.55
C ALA A 94 15.00 1.16 -15.20
N GLY A 95 15.62 1.85 -16.16
CA GLY A 95 14.98 2.97 -16.88
C GLY A 95 13.88 2.53 -17.84
N GLU A 96 14.03 1.37 -18.48
CA GLU A 96 13.02 0.81 -19.38
C GLU A 96 11.81 0.30 -18.60
N ARG A 97 12.03 -0.28 -17.41
CA ARG A 97 10.97 -0.68 -16.48
C ARG A 97 10.12 0.50 -16.03
N GLN A 98 10.76 1.60 -15.65
CA GLN A 98 10.04 2.80 -15.23
C GLN A 98 9.19 3.38 -16.37
N THR A 99 9.73 3.33 -17.60
CA THR A 99 9.00 3.73 -18.81
C THR A 99 7.78 2.83 -19.06
N GLU A 100 7.93 1.52 -18.91
CA GLU A 100 6.82 0.57 -19.11
C GLU A 100 5.75 0.70 -18.00
N LEU A 101 6.15 0.88 -16.74
CA LEU A 101 5.22 1.15 -15.64
C LEU A 101 4.45 2.46 -15.84
N ALA A 102 5.11 3.52 -16.29
CA ALA A 102 4.45 4.78 -16.63
C ALA A 102 3.47 4.59 -17.81
N ARG A 103 3.82 3.77 -18.81
CA ARG A 103 2.94 3.42 -19.93
C ARG A 103 1.69 2.67 -19.45
N LEU A 104 1.86 1.70 -18.54
CA LEU A 104 0.77 0.95 -17.93
C LEU A 104 -0.18 1.86 -17.16
N ILE A 105 0.36 2.74 -16.32
CA ILE A 105 -0.43 3.71 -15.55
C ILE A 105 -1.23 4.61 -16.49
N ARG A 106 -0.59 5.19 -17.52
CA ARG A 106 -1.29 6.02 -18.51
C ARG A 106 -2.40 5.25 -19.22
N HIS A 107 -2.14 4.03 -19.67
CA HIS A 107 -3.16 3.21 -20.32
C HIS A 107 -4.36 2.95 -19.39
N THR A 108 -4.08 2.59 -18.13
CA THR A 108 -5.10 2.35 -17.10
C THR A 108 -5.92 3.63 -16.84
N LEU A 109 -5.28 4.80 -16.80
CA LEU A 109 -5.95 6.09 -16.65
C LEU A 109 -6.85 6.41 -17.85
N THR A 110 -6.39 6.19 -19.07
CA THR A 110 -7.20 6.40 -20.28
C THR A 110 -8.45 5.53 -20.28
N VAL A 111 -8.33 4.27 -19.84
CA VAL A 111 -9.46 3.33 -19.74
C VAL A 111 -10.49 3.81 -18.70
N VAL A 112 -10.03 4.19 -17.50
CA VAL A 112 -10.92 4.59 -16.39
C VAL A 112 -11.58 5.95 -16.66
N LEU A 113 -10.81 6.92 -17.16
CA LEU A 113 -11.30 8.26 -17.48
C LEU A 113 -12.05 8.32 -18.82
N ARG A 114 -12.10 7.19 -19.56
CA ARG A 114 -12.70 7.07 -20.90
C ARG A 114 -12.18 8.13 -21.86
N TYR A 115 -10.91 8.47 -21.73
CA TYR A 115 -10.25 9.34 -22.69
C TYR A 115 -9.96 8.57 -23.98
N GLU A 116 -9.88 9.30 -25.09
CA GLU A 116 -9.38 8.74 -26.34
C GLU A 116 -7.95 8.24 -26.13
N ALA A 117 -7.58 7.18 -26.87
CA ALA A 117 -6.28 6.50 -26.71
C ALA A 117 -5.06 7.44 -26.85
N ASP A 118 -5.22 8.55 -27.58
CA ASP A 118 -4.19 9.57 -27.84
C ASP A 118 -4.26 10.78 -26.89
N ALA A 119 -5.11 10.75 -25.85
CA ALA A 119 -5.19 11.83 -24.89
C ALA A 119 -3.87 12.00 -24.12
N HIS A 120 -3.33 13.22 -24.13
CA HIS A 120 -2.10 13.52 -23.41
C HIS A 120 -2.39 13.64 -21.91
N ILE A 121 -1.92 12.64 -21.15
CA ILE A 121 -1.99 12.64 -19.69
C ILE A 121 -0.67 13.22 -19.16
N ASP A 122 -0.79 14.27 -18.36
CA ASP A 122 0.35 14.91 -17.71
C ASP A 122 0.78 14.10 -16.47
N ASP A 123 1.96 13.49 -16.52
CA ASP A 123 2.47 12.61 -15.47
C ASP A 123 2.77 13.34 -14.15
N THR A 124 2.82 14.67 -14.17
CA THR A 124 3.10 15.51 -13.00
C THR A 124 1.84 16.07 -12.35
N ARG A 125 0.69 15.98 -13.02
CA ARG A 125 -0.56 16.48 -12.46
C ARG A 125 -1.10 15.55 -11.39
N PRO A 126 -1.67 16.12 -10.31
CA PRO A 126 -2.42 15.35 -9.35
C PRO A 126 -3.59 14.63 -9.99
N PHE A 127 -3.90 13.41 -9.53
CA PHE A 127 -5.08 12.67 -9.97
C PHE A 127 -6.38 13.47 -9.77
N SER A 128 -6.49 14.24 -8.67
CA SER A 128 -7.63 15.13 -8.39
C SER A 128 -7.91 16.12 -9.52
N ASP A 129 -6.86 16.63 -10.16
CA ASP A 129 -6.95 17.66 -11.20
C ASP A 129 -7.25 17.04 -12.57
N LEU A 130 -7.05 15.73 -12.70
CA LEU A 130 -7.43 14.91 -13.86
C LEU A 130 -8.89 14.44 -13.79
N GLY A 131 -9.64 14.84 -12.77
CA GLY A 131 -11.03 14.42 -12.56
C GLY A 131 -11.18 13.07 -11.89
N PHE A 132 -10.17 12.60 -11.14
CA PHE A 132 -10.38 11.46 -10.25
C PHE A 132 -11.36 11.81 -9.12
N ASP A 133 -12.39 10.99 -9.00
CA ASP A 133 -13.29 10.90 -7.87
C ASP A 133 -12.97 9.65 -7.01
N SER A 134 -13.61 9.51 -5.85
CA SER A 134 -13.38 8.35 -4.96
C SER A 134 -13.75 7.00 -5.60
N LEU A 135 -14.57 6.99 -6.65
CA LEU A 135 -15.02 5.76 -7.33
C LEU A 135 -14.01 5.33 -8.39
N THR A 136 -13.62 6.25 -9.27
CA THR A 136 -12.57 6.07 -10.27
C THR A 136 -11.23 5.71 -9.64
N ALA A 137 -10.92 6.19 -8.43
CA ALA A 137 -9.76 5.76 -7.66
C ALA A 137 -9.77 4.26 -7.32
N VAL A 138 -10.95 3.71 -6.97
CA VAL A 138 -11.10 2.28 -6.67
C VAL A 138 -11.03 1.45 -7.95
N GLU A 139 -11.72 1.87 -9.02
CA GLU A 139 -11.68 1.20 -10.33
C GLU A 139 -10.25 1.17 -10.90
N PHE A 140 -9.54 2.29 -10.83
CA PHE A 140 -8.14 2.39 -11.25
C PHE A 140 -7.23 1.46 -10.44
N ARG A 141 -7.38 1.43 -9.12
CA ARG A 141 -6.63 0.53 -8.24
C ARG A 141 -6.92 -0.93 -8.57
N ASP A 142 -8.17 -1.30 -8.81
CA ASP A 142 -8.56 -2.67 -9.11
C ASP A 142 -8.01 -3.14 -10.45
N LEU A 143 -8.04 -2.29 -11.48
CA LEU A 143 -7.47 -2.60 -12.78
C LEU A 143 -5.94 -2.72 -12.69
N LEU A 144 -5.29 -1.80 -11.98
CA LEU A 144 -3.84 -1.82 -11.77
C LEU A 144 -3.39 -3.04 -10.94
N ALA A 145 -4.16 -3.45 -9.92
CA ALA A 145 -3.88 -4.64 -9.12
C ALA A 145 -3.95 -5.93 -9.96
N ARG A 146 -4.89 -6.01 -10.91
CA ARG A 146 -4.99 -7.13 -11.86
C ARG A 146 -3.77 -7.20 -12.78
N GLU A 147 -3.39 -6.08 -13.37
CA GLU A 147 -2.21 -5.99 -14.26
C GLU A 147 -0.90 -6.28 -13.51
N CYS A 148 -0.78 -5.83 -12.26
CA CYS A 148 0.38 -6.11 -11.41
C CYS A 148 0.39 -7.52 -10.81
N GLY A 149 -0.74 -8.23 -10.82
CA GLY A 149 -0.85 -9.55 -10.22
C GLY A 149 -0.68 -9.57 -8.71
N GLN A 150 -0.94 -8.45 -8.03
CA GLN A 150 -0.85 -8.35 -6.58
C GLN A 150 -1.88 -7.36 -6.04
N PRO A 151 -2.43 -7.59 -4.83
CA PRO A 151 -3.34 -6.64 -4.21
C PRO A 151 -2.61 -5.34 -3.91
N LEU A 152 -3.19 -4.21 -4.34
CA LEU A 152 -2.70 -2.87 -4.08
C LEU A 152 -3.55 -2.19 -2.99
N PRO A 153 -2.94 -1.48 -2.02
CA PRO A 153 -3.68 -0.72 -1.01
C PRO A 153 -4.71 0.25 -1.60
N ALA A 154 -5.84 0.44 -0.92
CA ALA A 154 -6.88 1.38 -1.33
C ALA A 154 -6.44 2.86 -1.22
N THR A 155 -5.45 3.15 -0.38
CA THR A 155 -4.91 4.51 -0.16
C THR A 155 -3.89 4.93 -1.21
N LEU A 156 -3.50 4.04 -2.12
CA LEU A 156 -2.32 4.20 -2.97
C LEU A 156 -2.39 5.45 -3.86
N VAL A 157 -3.57 5.78 -4.39
CA VAL A 157 -3.81 7.00 -5.19
C VAL A 157 -3.70 8.28 -4.34
N PHE A 158 -3.98 8.20 -3.04
CA PHE A 158 -3.85 9.32 -2.11
C PHE A 158 -2.43 9.46 -1.56
N ASP A 159 -1.76 8.34 -1.32
CA ASP A 159 -0.35 8.29 -0.88
C ASP A 159 0.61 8.73 -2.00
N HIS A 160 0.23 8.46 -3.25
CA HIS A 160 0.96 8.80 -4.45
C HIS A 160 0.07 9.58 -5.42
N PRO A 161 -0.09 10.90 -5.23
CA PRO A 161 -1.12 11.69 -5.92
C PRO A 161 -0.81 11.95 -7.39
N THR A 162 0.36 11.58 -7.91
CA THR A 162 0.74 11.79 -9.32
C THR A 162 1.07 10.47 -10.01
N PRO A 163 0.81 10.34 -11.33
CA PRO A 163 1.21 9.18 -12.12
C PRO A 163 2.71 8.83 -11.98
N ALA A 164 3.59 9.84 -11.96
CA ALA A 164 5.01 9.64 -11.76
C ALA A 164 5.36 9.06 -10.37
N ALA A 165 4.76 9.60 -9.30
CA ALA A 165 5.00 9.09 -7.94
C ALA A 165 4.50 7.65 -7.77
N LEU A 166 3.38 7.33 -8.43
CA LEU A 166 2.82 5.99 -8.48
C LEU A 166 3.74 5.01 -9.21
N ALA A 167 4.27 5.39 -10.37
CA ALA A 167 5.22 4.57 -11.14
C ALA A 167 6.47 4.23 -10.31
N ASP A 168 7.00 5.21 -9.59
CA ASP A 168 8.16 5.04 -8.70
C ASP A 168 7.85 4.11 -7.52
N HIS A 169 6.64 4.20 -6.97
CA HIS A 169 6.20 3.31 -5.90
C HIS A 169 6.13 1.86 -6.39
N LEU A 170 5.47 1.61 -7.52
CA LEU A 170 5.35 0.28 -8.13
C LEU A 170 6.72 -0.28 -8.52
N HIS A 171 7.61 0.57 -9.04
CA HIS A 171 8.98 0.19 -9.37
C HIS A 171 9.75 -0.32 -8.15
N ARG A 172 9.46 0.15 -6.94
CA ARG A 172 10.11 -0.31 -5.70
C ARG A 172 9.43 -1.53 -5.07
N THR A 173 8.14 -1.71 -5.29
CA THR A 173 7.32 -2.73 -4.59
C THR A 173 7.12 -4.02 -5.38
N LEU A 174 7.19 -3.99 -6.73
CA LEU A 174 7.02 -5.19 -7.54
C LEU A 174 8.22 -6.15 -7.40
N PRO A 175 8.01 -7.46 -7.11
CA PRO A 175 9.08 -8.44 -7.09
C PRO A 175 9.81 -8.49 -8.44
N GLY A 176 11.11 -8.25 -8.43
CA GLY A 176 11.92 -7.96 -9.61
C GLY A 176 12.48 -6.53 -9.64
N ALA A 177 11.94 -5.63 -8.82
CA ALA A 177 12.33 -4.23 -8.61
C ALA A 177 13.81 -4.01 -8.24
N ALA A 178 14.38 -4.89 -7.43
CA ALA A 178 15.80 -4.84 -7.18
C ALA A 178 16.49 -5.48 -8.40
N PRO A 179 17.48 -4.83 -9.04
CA PRO A 179 18.53 -5.64 -9.61
C PRO A 179 19.01 -6.50 -8.43
N VAL A 180 18.75 -7.81 -8.48
CA VAL A 180 19.58 -8.72 -7.72
C VAL A 180 20.98 -8.33 -8.18
N ALA A 181 21.75 -7.69 -7.28
CA ALA A 181 23.10 -7.28 -7.61
C ALA A 181 23.73 -8.49 -8.28
N ASP A 182 24.16 -8.35 -9.53
CA ASP A 182 24.69 -9.48 -10.28
C ASP A 182 25.84 -10.04 -9.46
N VAL A 183 25.57 -11.16 -8.78
CA VAL A 183 26.53 -11.85 -7.95
C VAL A 183 27.40 -12.73 -8.82
N GLY A 184 27.13 -12.87 -10.13
CA GLY A 184 27.92 -13.66 -11.07
C GLY A 184 29.41 -13.32 -11.03
N PRO A 185 29.81 -12.04 -11.08
CA PRO A 185 31.22 -11.64 -10.92
C PRO A 185 31.80 -11.97 -9.53
N LEU A 186 31.01 -11.90 -8.46
CA LEU A 186 31.46 -12.24 -7.10
C LEU A 186 31.63 -13.76 -6.93
N ILE A 187 30.67 -14.54 -7.43
CA ILE A 187 30.73 -16.00 -7.45
C ILE A 187 31.89 -16.47 -8.31
N GLY A 188 32.08 -15.89 -9.51
CA GLY A 188 33.22 -16.20 -10.37
C GLY A 188 34.57 -15.84 -9.73
N ALA A 189 34.64 -14.80 -8.90
CA ALA A 189 35.85 -14.49 -8.13
C ALA A 189 36.12 -15.50 -7.01
N LEU A 190 35.07 -16.06 -6.39
CA LEU A 190 35.19 -17.16 -5.42
C LEU A 190 35.64 -18.46 -6.09
N ASP A 191 35.07 -18.79 -7.26
CA ASP A 191 35.47 -19.95 -8.05
C ASP A 191 36.95 -19.85 -8.51
N ALA A 192 37.39 -18.65 -8.92
CA ALA A 192 38.79 -18.40 -9.27
C ALA A 192 39.74 -18.53 -8.06
N LEU A 193 39.29 -18.10 -6.88
CA LEU A 193 40.05 -18.28 -5.64
C LEU A 193 40.15 -19.76 -5.26
N GLU A 194 39.05 -20.52 -5.38
CA GLU A 194 39.03 -21.97 -5.14
C GLU A 194 39.98 -22.70 -6.09
N ALA A 195 39.94 -22.37 -7.39
CA ALA A 195 40.86 -22.93 -8.38
C ALA A 195 42.34 -22.61 -8.08
N THR A 196 42.64 -21.40 -7.61
CA THR A 196 44.01 -20.99 -7.25
C THR A 196 44.53 -21.77 -6.03
N VAL A 197 43.67 -21.98 -5.03
CA VAL A 197 44.00 -22.76 -3.83
C VAL A 197 44.16 -24.25 -4.15
N ALA A 198 43.42 -24.76 -5.13
CA ALA A 198 43.54 -26.13 -5.61
C ALA A 198 44.83 -26.38 -6.41
N ASP A 199 45.25 -25.42 -7.25
CA ASP A 199 46.46 -25.51 -8.08
C ASP A 199 47.75 -25.38 -7.24
N SER A 200 47.72 -24.53 -6.20
CA SER A 200 48.84 -24.35 -5.28
C SER A 200 48.36 -24.33 -3.83
N PRO A 201 48.36 -25.49 -3.13
CA PRO A 201 47.87 -25.55 -1.76
C PRO A 201 48.72 -24.65 -0.85
N PRO A 202 48.11 -23.72 -0.11
CA PRO A 202 48.84 -22.84 0.78
C PRO A 202 49.50 -23.63 1.91
N ASP A 203 50.66 -23.16 2.37
CA ASP A 203 51.28 -23.67 3.59
C ASP A 203 50.40 -23.40 4.83
N GLU A 204 50.64 -24.12 5.92
CA GLU A 204 49.82 -24.02 7.15
C GLU A 204 49.73 -22.56 7.68
N LEU A 205 50.78 -21.78 7.49
CA LEU A 205 50.82 -20.37 7.91
C LEU A 205 49.96 -19.46 7.01
N SER A 206 49.97 -19.66 5.69
CA SER A 206 49.09 -18.93 4.75
C SER A 206 47.64 -19.37 4.89
N LYS A 207 47.38 -20.66 5.12
CA LYS A 207 46.05 -21.20 5.40
C LYS A 207 45.45 -20.59 6.68
N ALA A 208 46.23 -20.47 7.75
CA ALA A 208 45.81 -19.80 8.97
C ALA A 208 45.49 -18.31 8.74
N ARG A 209 46.33 -17.59 7.98
CA ARG A 209 46.09 -16.18 7.63
C ARG A 209 44.84 -15.98 6.76
N LEU A 210 44.64 -16.83 5.75
CA LEU A 210 43.46 -16.80 4.87
C LEU A 210 42.18 -17.04 5.67
N THR A 211 42.20 -18.02 6.57
CA THR A 211 41.06 -18.36 7.44
C THR A 211 40.68 -17.19 8.36
N VAL A 212 41.65 -16.54 8.99
CA VAL A 212 41.39 -15.36 9.85
C VAL A 212 40.80 -14.22 9.03
N ARG A 213 41.31 -13.96 7.82
CA ARG A 213 40.81 -12.87 6.96
C ARG A 213 39.40 -13.12 6.45
N LEU A 214 39.09 -14.35 6.04
CA LEU A 214 37.75 -14.76 5.58
C LEU A 214 36.73 -14.70 6.72
N ARG A 215 37.08 -15.16 7.93
CA ARG A 215 36.22 -15.03 9.11
C ARG A 215 35.93 -13.58 9.45
N ALA A 216 36.95 -12.72 9.49
CA ALA A 216 36.77 -11.30 9.74
C ALA A 216 35.89 -10.61 8.67
N PHE A 217 35.98 -11.07 7.40
CA PHE A 217 35.11 -10.59 6.33
C PHE A 217 33.66 -11.07 6.53
N LEU A 218 33.45 -12.34 6.86
CA LEU A 218 32.12 -12.89 7.13
C LEU A 218 31.47 -12.24 8.37
N ASP A 219 32.22 -12.00 9.44
CA ASP A 219 31.72 -11.33 10.64
C ASP A 219 31.29 -9.89 10.33
N ALA A 220 32.10 -9.14 9.56
CA ALA A 220 31.74 -7.79 9.13
C ALA A 220 30.52 -7.77 8.20
N TRP A 221 30.41 -8.75 7.31
CA TRP A 221 29.32 -8.81 6.34
C TRP A 221 27.99 -9.23 7.00
N THR A 222 28.04 -10.15 7.96
CA THR A 222 26.85 -10.61 8.70
C THR A 222 26.39 -9.62 9.78
N ALA A 223 27.32 -8.84 10.37
CA ALA A 223 26.97 -7.72 11.25
C ALA A 223 26.21 -6.59 10.52
N THR A 224 26.24 -6.56 9.18
CA THR A 224 25.58 -5.56 8.34
C THR A 224 24.19 -6.03 7.83
N GLY A 225 23.65 -7.15 8.35
CA GLY A 225 22.26 -7.60 8.10
C GLY A 225 21.20 -6.70 8.77
N PRO A 226 19.92 -6.73 8.35
CA PRO A 226 18.93 -5.69 8.63
C PRO A 226 18.40 -5.80 10.07
N ALA A 227 19.13 -5.24 11.03
CA ALA A 227 18.59 -5.00 12.37
C ALA A 227 19.23 -3.77 13.01
N GLY A 228 18.41 -2.73 13.21
CA GLY A 228 18.62 -1.75 14.26
C GLY A 228 19.56 -0.59 13.93
N ARG A 229 19.03 0.45 13.30
CA ARG A 229 19.51 1.82 13.51
C ARG A 229 19.49 2.12 15.02
N ASN A 230 20.61 1.94 15.69
CA ASN A 230 20.88 2.52 17.00
C ASN A 230 22.35 2.95 17.05
N THR A 231 22.67 4.01 16.30
CA THR A 231 23.87 4.80 16.59
C THR A 231 23.59 5.63 17.84
N ARG A 232 23.79 5.02 19.01
CA ARG A 232 24.04 5.77 20.24
C ARG A 232 25.48 6.25 20.18
N THR A 233 25.68 7.51 19.80
CA THR A 233 26.99 8.17 19.82
C THR A 233 27.53 8.19 21.25
N PRO A 234 28.76 7.70 21.52
CA PRO A 234 29.41 7.91 22.81
C PRO A 234 29.97 9.34 22.87
N ARG A 235 29.49 10.15 23.83
CA ARG A 235 30.12 11.45 24.16
C ARG A 235 31.23 11.19 25.20
N PRO A 236 32.47 11.66 24.99
CA PRO A 236 33.53 11.47 25.96
C PRO A 236 33.33 12.39 27.17
N ALA A 237 33.68 11.86 28.35
CA ALA A 237 33.75 12.57 29.62
C ALA A 237 35.14 13.18 29.81
N ASP A 238 35.19 14.42 30.30
CA ASP A 238 36.06 14.95 31.37
C ASP A 238 35.69 16.44 31.55
N SER A 239 35.07 16.86 32.67
CA SER A 239 35.68 17.32 33.96
C SER A 239 36.43 18.67 33.81
N ALA A 240 36.31 19.69 34.66
CA ALA A 240 35.73 19.88 35.98
C ALA A 240 35.52 21.39 36.29
N ASP A 241 34.69 21.69 37.30
CA ASP A 241 34.80 22.77 38.32
C ASP A 241 34.66 24.26 37.87
N THR A 242 33.93 25.18 38.53
CA THR A 242 33.68 25.40 39.97
C THR A 242 32.47 26.32 40.19
N ALA A 243 31.77 26.07 41.30
CA ALA A 243 30.82 26.86 42.11
C ALA A 243 30.38 28.28 41.72
N GLU A 244 29.07 28.54 41.79
CA GLU A 244 28.43 29.40 42.81
C GLU A 244 26.90 29.34 42.69
N ALA A 245 26.22 29.24 43.84
CA ALA A 245 24.77 29.39 44.03
C ALA A 245 24.55 30.58 44.99
N PRO A 246 23.31 30.98 45.33
CA PRO A 246 22.09 31.19 44.53
C PRO A 246 21.61 32.65 44.67
N VAL A 247 20.75 33.13 43.76
CA VAL A 247 19.85 34.26 44.11
C VAL A 247 18.45 33.91 43.64
N ALA A 248 17.58 33.80 44.63
CA ALA A 248 16.16 33.68 44.49
C ALA A 248 15.57 34.81 43.63
N ASP A 249 14.41 34.49 43.07
CA ASP A 249 13.44 35.42 42.50
C ASP A 249 13.60 35.71 40.99
N ARG A 250 12.91 34.90 40.18
CA ARG A 250 11.82 35.40 39.32
C ARG A 250 10.99 34.26 38.76
N ILE A 251 9.92 33.98 39.49
CA ILE A 251 8.72 33.28 39.03
C ILE A 251 8.12 34.07 37.87
N ALA A 252 7.92 33.43 36.71
CA ALA A 252 6.79 33.64 35.78
C ALA A 252 6.99 32.82 34.49
N ALA A 253 6.63 31.54 34.53
CA ALA A 253 5.91 30.82 33.46
C ALA A 253 5.74 29.35 33.89
N THR A 254 4.81 29.14 34.82
CA THR A 254 3.91 27.99 34.93
C THR A 254 4.51 26.59 34.75
N ASP A 255 5.06 26.05 35.84
CA ASP A 255 4.91 24.64 36.22
C ASP A 255 3.93 24.61 37.40
N ASP A 256 2.95 23.70 37.39
CA ASP A 256 2.74 22.87 38.57
C ASP A 256 1.94 21.61 38.22
N ASP A 257 2.58 20.48 38.50
CA ASP A 257 2.17 19.09 38.29
C ASP A 257 1.01 18.62 39.20
N ASP A 258 0.39 19.54 39.97
CA ASP A 258 -0.68 19.21 40.90
C ASP A 258 -2.09 19.16 40.27
N GLU A 259 -2.26 19.59 39.00
CA GLU A 259 -3.48 19.32 38.23
C GLU A 259 -3.47 17.93 37.56
N LEU A 260 -2.31 17.37 37.26
CA LEU A 260 -2.21 16.06 36.59
C LEU A 260 -2.58 14.89 37.52
N ILE A 261 -2.34 15.01 38.82
CA ILE A 261 -2.70 13.97 39.80
C ILE A 261 -4.19 14.02 40.16
N ASN A 262 -4.85 15.19 40.09
CA ASN A 262 -6.30 15.29 40.28
C ASN A 262 -7.08 14.82 39.04
N LEU A 263 -6.56 15.03 37.82
CA LEU A 263 -7.22 14.59 36.58
C LEU A 263 -7.25 13.05 36.45
N ILE A 264 -6.23 12.36 36.97
CA ILE A 264 -6.15 10.88 36.95
C ILE A 264 -7.09 10.24 37.99
N ARG A 265 -7.42 10.96 39.08
CA ARG A 265 -8.31 10.44 40.14
C ARG A 265 -9.81 10.58 39.77
N GLU A 266 -10.17 11.50 38.88
CA GLU A 266 -11.56 11.73 38.44
C GLU A 266 -11.98 10.84 37.25
N GLN A 267 -11.03 10.29 36.48
CA GLN A 267 -11.32 9.41 35.32
C GLN A 267 -11.36 7.90 35.65
N LEU A 268 -11.04 7.48 36.87
CA LEU A 268 -11.08 6.08 37.30
C LEU A 268 -12.20 5.75 38.31
N GLY A 269 -13.12 6.68 38.55
CA GLY A 269 -14.20 6.55 39.53
C GLY A 269 -15.56 6.05 39.00
N ASP A 270 -15.78 5.98 37.68
CA ASP A 270 -17.15 5.86 37.13
C ASP A 270 -17.41 4.58 36.29
N ASN A 271 -16.76 3.47 36.62
CA ASN A 271 -17.13 2.18 36.04
C ASN A 271 -16.91 0.98 36.99
N LEU A 272 -17.70 0.92 38.06
CA LEU A 272 -18.13 -0.35 38.67
C LEU A 272 -19.40 -0.12 39.52
N GLY A 273 -20.56 -0.34 38.90
CA GLY A 273 -21.84 -0.26 39.59
C GLY A 273 -23.05 -0.46 38.67
N ASP A 274 -23.18 -1.65 38.08
CA ASP A 274 -24.36 -2.53 38.22
C ASP A 274 -24.06 -3.90 37.59
#